data_AF-B7FGX4-F1
#
_entry.id   AF-B7FGX4-F1
#
_cell.length_a   1.000
_cell.length_b   1.000
_cell.length_c   1.000
_cell.angle_alpha   90.00
_cell.angle_beta   90.00
_cell.angle_gamma   90.00
#
_symmetry.space_group_name_H-M   'P 1'
#
loop_
_entity.id
_entity.type
_entity.pdbx_description
1 polymer ?
#
loop_
_entity_poly.entity_id
_entity_poly.type
_entity_poly.pdbx_seq_one_letter_code
_entity_poly.pdbx_strand_id
1 'polypeptide(L)'
;MLVYQDLLTGDELLSDSFPYKEIENGMLWEVEGKWVVQGAVDVNIGANPSAEGGDEDDGVDDQAVEVVDIVDTFRLQEQPTFDKKQFVTYMKRYIKLLTSKLEAEKQELFKKHIEAATKFLLPKLKDLQFFVGESMHDDGSLVFAYYKDGATDPTFLYFAYGLKEIKC
;
A
#
# COMPACT_ATOMS: atom_id res chain seq x y z
N MET A 1 -9.99 14.09 -8.92
CA MET A 1 -9.65 12.84 -8.21
C MET A 1 -8.78 13.21 -7.02
N LEU A 2 -8.87 12.53 -5.88
CA LEU A 2 -7.97 12.79 -4.75
C LEU A 2 -6.91 11.70 -4.68
N VAL A 3 -5.66 12.13 -4.61
CA VAL A 3 -4.52 11.24 -4.39
C VAL A 3 -3.86 11.61 -3.06
N TYR A 4 -3.48 10.59 -2.30
CA TYR A 4 -2.75 10.73 -1.06
C TYR A 4 -1.28 10.42 -1.31
N GLN A 5 -0.45 11.46 -1.21
CA GLN A 5 0.99 11.35 -1.38
C GLN A 5 1.70 11.25 -0.03
N ASP A 6 2.79 10.50 0.02
CA ASP A 6 3.69 10.52 1.16
C ASP A 6 4.24 11.93 1.37
N LEU A 7 4.07 12.47 2.56
CA LEU A 7 4.55 13.80 2.93
C LEU A 7 6.09 13.88 2.94
N LEU A 8 6.77 12.74 3.06
CA LEU A 8 8.23 12.67 3.10
C LEU A 8 8.86 12.56 1.71
N THR A 9 8.32 11.71 0.84
CA THR A 9 8.92 11.41 -0.48
C THR A 9 8.17 12.06 -1.65
N GLY A 10 6.85 12.25 -1.51
CA GLY A 10 5.95 12.66 -2.59
C GLY A 10 5.37 11.49 -3.40
N ASP A 11 5.71 10.25 -3.07
CA ASP A 11 5.16 9.06 -3.75
C ASP A 11 3.65 8.95 -3.51
N GLU A 12 2.92 8.51 -4.53
CA GLU A 12 1.49 8.23 -4.41
C GLU A 12 1.30 6.90 -3.68
N LEU A 13 0.53 6.90 -2.59
CA LEU A 13 0.33 5.72 -1.75
C LEU A 13 -1.12 5.25 -1.69
N LEU A 14 -2.08 6.15 -1.94
CA LEU A 14 -3.51 5.85 -1.89
C LEU A 14 -4.30 6.86 -2.74
N SER A 15 -5.58 6.60 -3.03
CA SER A 15 -6.50 7.55 -3.65
C SER A 15 -7.91 7.46 -3.04
N ASP A 16 -8.78 8.42 -3.34
CA ASP A 16 -10.20 8.40 -2.92
C ASP A 16 -11.02 7.25 -3.51
N SER A 17 -10.47 6.51 -4.47
CA SER A 17 -11.10 5.28 -4.98
C SER A 17 -11.06 4.14 -3.97
N PHE A 18 -10.22 4.25 -2.93
CA PHE A 18 -10.06 3.25 -1.87
C PHE A 18 -10.50 3.86 -0.52
N PRO A 19 -11.77 3.66 -0.11
CA PRO A 19 -12.29 4.27 1.10
C PRO A 19 -11.57 3.71 2.34
N TYR A 20 -11.27 4.59 3.29
CA TYR A 20 -10.58 4.25 4.53
C TYR A 20 -11.43 4.48 5.78
N LYS A 21 -11.09 3.77 6.85
CA LYS A 21 -11.63 3.94 8.19
C LYS A 21 -10.52 4.42 9.11
N GLU A 22 -10.79 5.46 9.90
CA GLU A 22 -9.83 5.97 10.87
C GLU A 22 -9.82 5.10 12.13
N ILE A 23 -8.62 4.66 12.53
CA ILE A 23 -8.40 3.89 13.77
C ILE A 23 -7.30 4.55 14.60
N GLU A 24 -7.11 4.10 15.84
CA GLU A 24 -6.07 4.61 16.75
C GLU A 24 -6.06 6.15 16.88
N ASN A 25 -7.24 6.75 17.10
CA ASN A 25 -7.45 8.21 17.17
C ASN A 25 -7.05 8.96 15.88
N GLY A 26 -7.30 8.36 14.72
CA GLY A 26 -6.99 8.95 13.42
C GLY A 26 -5.49 8.95 13.09
N MET A 27 -4.67 8.17 13.80
CA MET A 27 -3.26 8.01 13.46
C MET A 27 -3.05 7.01 12.32
N LEU A 28 -3.95 6.04 12.22
CA LEU A 28 -3.93 5.01 11.20
C LEU A 28 -5.21 5.03 10.37
N TRP A 29 -5.06 4.82 9.08
CA TRP A 29 -6.16 4.59 8.16
C TRP A 29 -6.17 3.12 7.76
N GLU A 30 -7.30 2.47 7.96
CA GLU A 30 -7.56 1.10 7.55
C GLU A 30 -8.28 1.08 6.21
N VAL A 31 -7.74 0.36 5.24
CA VAL A 31 -8.25 0.28 3.86
C VAL A 31 -8.42 -1.18 3.46
N GLU A 32 -9.54 -1.51 2.84
CA GLU A 32 -9.79 -2.87 2.33
C GLU A 32 -9.21 -2.97 0.91
N GLY A 33 -8.21 -3.84 0.72
CA GLY A 33 -7.69 -4.20 -0.60
C GLY A 33 -8.43 -5.41 -1.16
N LYS A 34 -8.14 -5.75 -2.43
CA LYS A 34 -8.75 -6.89 -3.13
C LYS A 34 -7.76 -7.56 -4.06
N TRP A 35 -7.88 -8.87 -4.22
CA TRP A 35 -7.20 -9.57 -5.29
C TRP A 35 -7.87 -9.28 -6.64
N VAL A 36 -7.07 -8.95 -7.65
CA VAL A 36 -7.50 -8.70 -9.02
C VAL A 36 -6.60 -9.47 -9.98
N VAL A 37 -7.19 -9.95 -11.07
CA VAL A 37 -6.45 -10.64 -12.13
C VAL A 37 -5.99 -9.61 -13.16
N GLN A 38 -4.67 -9.45 -13.29
CA GLN A 38 -4.05 -8.62 -14.31
C GLN A 38 -3.74 -9.48 -15.54
N GLY A 39 -4.10 -9.03 -16.75
CA GLY A 39 -3.70 -9.71 -17.99
C GLY A 39 -4.82 -10.39 -18.79
N ALA A 40 -6.06 -10.43 -18.30
CA ALA A 40 -7.22 -10.86 -19.10
C ALA A 40 -7.64 -9.77 -20.10
N VAL A 41 -6.73 -9.35 -20.99
CA VAL A 41 -7.13 -8.75 -22.26
C VAL A 41 -7.53 -9.93 -23.14
N ASP A 42 -8.84 -10.11 -23.34
CA ASP A 42 -9.34 -10.80 -24.53
C ASP A 42 -8.87 -9.96 -25.72
N VAL A 43 -7.65 -10.23 -26.19
CA VAL A 43 -7.19 -9.74 -27.48
C VAL A 43 -8.06 -10.47 -28.49
N ASN A 44 -9.22 -9.89 -28.77
CA ASN A 44 -10.04 -10.25 -29.91
C ASN A 44 -9.24 -9.83 -31.15
N ILE A 45 -8.24 -10.64 -31.52
CA ILE A 45 -7.58 -10.61 -32.83
C ILE A 45 -8.64 -11.11 -33.82
N GLY A 46 -9.64 -10.26 -34.02
CA GLY A 46 -10.70 -10.45 -34.98
C GLY A 46 -10.11 -10.36 -36.38
N ALA A 47 -10.27 -11.47 -37.09
CA ALA A 47 -10.29 -11.58 -38.55
C ALA A 47 -8.98 -11.35 -39.30
N ASN A 48 -8.20 -12.43 -39.48
CA ASN A 48 -7.52 -12.68 -40.74
C ASN A 48 -8.00 -14.00 -41.36
N PRO A 49 -8.98 -13.98 -42.30
CA PRO A 49 -9.41 -15.17 -43.03
C PRO A 49 -8.49 -15.41 -44.23
N SER A 50 -7.28 -15.91 -44.00
CA SER A 50 -6.45 -16.52 -45.06
C SER A 50 -5.24 -17.23 -44.49
N ALA A 51 -5.33 -18.56 -44.37
CA ALA A 51 -4.42 -19.52 -45.01
C ALA A 51 -4.56 -20.87 -44.31
N GLU A 52 -4.88 -21.90 -45.10
CA GLU A 52 -4.84 -23.31 -44.72
C GLU A 52 -3.45 -23.71 -44.18
N GLY A 53 -3.44 -24.56 -43.14
CA GLY A 53 -2.36 -25.52 -42.92
C GLY A 53 -1.83 -25.63 -41.48
N GLY A 54 -2.05 -26.79 -40.86
CA GLY A 54 -1.16 -27.35 -39.84
C GLY A 54 -1.72 -27.38 -38.42
N ASP A 55 -1.90 -28.60 -37.92
CA ASP A 55 -2.27 -28.99 -36.56
C ASP A 55 -1.13 -28.72 -35.54
N GLU A 56 -1.46 -28.86 -34.25
CA GLU A 56 -0.58 -28.91 -33.05
C GLU A 56 -0.30 -27.58 -32.31
N ASP A 57 -1.25 -27.24 -31.41
CA ASP A 57 -1.05 -27.08 -29.95
C ASP A 57 0.36 -26.66 -29.45
N ASP A 58 0.51 -25.42 -29.01
CA ASP A 58 1.20 -25.11 -27.74
C ASP A 58 0.67 -23.76 -27.22
N GLY A 59 0.08 -23.81 -26.03
CA GLY A 59 -0.81 -22.81 -25.46
C GLY A 59 -0.22 -21.41 -25.34
N VAL A 60 -1.05 -20.40 -25.65
CA VAL A 60 -0.83 -19.06 -25.14
C VAL A 60 -1.01 -19.16 -23.62
N ASP A 61 0.10 -19.18 -22.89
CA ASP A 61 0.12 -19.11 -21.43
C ASP A 61 -0.71 -17.87 -21.05
N ASP A 62 -1.89 -18.12 -20.47
CA ASP A 62 -2.79 -17.10 -19.97
C ASP A 62 -2.03 -16.40 -18.83
N GLN A 63 -1.31 -15.33 -19.15
CA GLN A 63 -0.46 -14.55 -18.23
C GLN A 63 -1.31 -13.75 -17.23
N ALA A 64 -2.42 -14.32 -16.78
CA ALA A 64 -3.27 -13.85 -15.71
C ALA A 64 -2.46 -13.91 -14.40
N VAL A 65 -1.90 -12.77 -13.99
CA VAL A 65 -1.22 -12.63 -12.70
C VAL A 65 -2.22 -12.06 -11.69
N GLU A 66 -2.49 -12.80 -10.62
CA GLU A 66 -3.25 -12.29 -9.49
C GLU A 66 -2.38 -11.32 -8.69
N VAL A 67 -2.84 -10.07 -8.59
CA VAL A 67 -2.18 -8.99 -7.85
C VAL A 67 -3.16 -8.34 -6.89
N VAL A 68 -2.65 -7.70 -5.83
CA VAL A 68 -3.50 -6.91 -4.94
C VAL A 68 -3.69 -5.53 -5.57
N ASP A 69 -4.94 -5.12 -5.72
CA ASP A 69 -5.35 -3.88 -6.40
C ASP A 69 -4.58 -2.64 -5.97
N ILE A 70 -4.45 -2.40 -4.66
CA ILE A 70 -3.74 -1.27 -4.08
C ILE A 70 -2.24 -1.35 -4.40
N VAL A 71 -1.65 -2.54 -4.28
CA VAL A 71 -0.21 -2.73 -4.54
C VAL A 71 0.10 -2.46 -6.00
N ASP A 72 -0.72 -2.95 -6.93
CA ASP A 72 -0.55 -2.74 -8.36
C ASP A 72 -0.83 -1.27 -8.75
N THR A 73 -1.93 -0.69 -8.27
CA THR A 73 -2.34 0.69 -8.61
C THR A 73 -1.28 1.73 -8.25
N PHE A 74 -0.68 1.61 -7.06
CA PHE A 74 0.33 2.55 -6.57
C PHE A 74 1.76 2.00 -6.70
N ARG A 75 1.92 0.84 -7.34
CA ARG A 75 3.21 0.15 -7.57
C ARG A 75 4.05 0.04 -6.29
N LEU A 76 3.38 -0.31 -5.20
CA LEU A 76 4.01 -0.41 -3.88
C LEU A 76 5.09 -1.50 -3.90
N GLN A 77 6.22 -1.22 -3.26
CA GLN A 77 7.38 -2.09 -3.25
C GLN A 77 7.47 -2.83 -1.93
N GLU A 78 7.35 -4.16 -1.96
CA GLU A 78 7.43 -5.00 -0.77
C GLU A 78 8.81 -4.86 -0.10
N GLN A 79 8.80 -4.78 1.23
CA GLN A 79 9.98 -4.68 2.07
C GLN A 79 10.15 -5.94 2.93
N PRO A 80 11.39 -6.28 3.33
CA PRO A 80 11.63 -7.34 4.28
C PRO A 80 10.87 -7.15 5.59
N THR A 81 10.52 -8.25 6.24
CA THR A 81 9.88 -8.21 7.56
C THR A 81 10.76 -7.52 8.59
N PHE A 82 10.16 -6.69 9.46
CA PHE A 82 10.88 -5.98 10.50
C PHE A 82 10.88 -6.74 11.83
N ASP A 83 12.05 -6.90 12.43
CA ASP A 83 12.13 -7.21 13.86
C ASP A 83 11.67 -6.03 14.71
N LYS A 84 11.22 -6.31 15.93
CA LYS A 84 10.80 -5.28 16.91
C LYS A 84 11.80 -4.13 17.06
N LYS A 85 13.11 -4.43 17.08
CA LYS A 85 14.17 -3.41 17.22
C LYS A 85 14.27 -2.53 15.97
N GLN A 86 14.21 -3.13 14.79
CA GLN A 86 14.26 -2.40 13.52
C GLN A 86 13.04 -1.52 13.38
N PHE A 87 11.84 -2.05 13.65
CA PHE A 87 10.60 -1.28 13.57
C PHE A 87 10.60 -0.08 14.54
N VAL A 88 11.02 -0.27 15.79
CA VAL A 88 11.13 0.85 16.74
C VAL A 88 12.15 1.90 16.27
N THR A 89 13.23 1.48 15.62
CA THR A 89 14.25 2.40 15.08
C THR A 89 13.69 3.20 13.91
N TYR A 90 13.00 2.53 12.98
CA TYR A 90 12.24 3.16 11.90
C TYR A 90 11.24 4.17 12.46
N MET A 91 10.38 3.77 13.40
CA MET A 91 9.35 4.64 13.97
C MET A 91 9.94 5.89 14.63
N LYS A 92 11.06 5.78 15.33
CA LYS A 92 11.75 6.95 15.91
C LYS A 92 12.23 7.93 14.83
N ARG A 93 12.82 7.42 13.75
CA ARG A 93 13.28 8.23 12.61
C ARG A 93 12.09 8.87 11.90
N TYR A 94 11.09 8.06 11.57
CA TYR A 94 9.85 8.48 10.91
C TYR A 94 9.12 9.58 11.69
N ILE A 95 8.89 9.39 13.00
CA ILE A 95 8.25 10.40 13.87
C ILE A 95 9.03 11.71 13.83
N LYS A 96 10.36 11.67 13.89
CA LYS A 96 11.21 12.87 13.86
C LYS A 96 11.06 13.62 12.54
N LEU A 97 11.16 12.91 11.41
CA LEU A 97 11.06 13.49 10.07
C LEU A 97 9.66 14.05 9.82
N LEU A 98 8.62 13.26 10.11
CA LEU A 98 7.25 13.67 9.87
C LEU A 98 6.86 14.87 10.73
N THR A 99 7.21 14.86 12.02
CA THR A 99 6.98 16.00 12.91
C THR A 99 7.53 17.30 12.33
N SER A 100 8.70 17.26 11.68
CA SER A 100 9.31 18.47 11.08
C SER A 100 8.56 19.01 9.86
N LYS A 101 7.71 18.19 9.23
CA LYS A 101 6.88 18.55 8.07
C LYS A 101 5.45 18.95 8.45
N LEU A 102 5.00 18.58 9.64
CA LEU A 102 3.67 18.88 10.14
C LEU A 102 3.55 20.32 10.66
N GLU A 103 2.37 20.90 10.52
CA GLU A 103 1.99 22.18 11.13
C GLU A 103 1.89 22.05 12.67
N ALA A 104 2.08 23.15 13.41
CA ALA A 104 2.19 23.12 14.87
C ALA A 104 1.02 22.40 15.56
N GLU A 105 -0.22 22.68 15.14
CA GLU A 105 -1.43 22.06 15.70
C GLU A 105 -1.45 20.53 15.46
N LYS A 106 -1.08 20.11 14.24
CA LYS A 106 -0.97 18.68 13.89
C LYS A 106 0.18 18.00 14.61
N GLN A 107 1.28 18.69 14.88
CA GLN A 107 2.41 18.14 15.62
C GLN A 107 2.01 17.74 17.04
N GLU A 108 1.22 18.56 17.72
CA GLU A 108 0.77 18.28 19.10
C GLU A 108 -0.10 17.02 19.15
N LEU A 109 -1.09 16.93 18.25
CA LEU A 109 -1.95 15.75 18.12
C LEU A 109 -1.16 14.51 17.73
N PHE A 110 -0.28 14.62 16.73
CA PHE A 110 0.56 13.52 16.26
C PHE A 110 1.43 12.97 17.40
N LYS A 111 2.19 13.83 18.10
CA LYS A 111 3.05 13.41 19.21
C LYS A 111 2.27 12.77 20.36
N LYS A 112 1.04 13.23 20.61
CA LYS A 112 0.19 12.70 21.67
C LYS A 112 -0.31 11.28 21.38
N HIS A 113 -0.62 10.96 20.13
CA HIS A 113 -1.33 9.72 19.78
C HIS A 113 -0.46 8.69 19.03
N ILE A 114 0.65 9.09 18.39
CA ILE A 114 1.49 8.17 17.60
C ILE A 114 2.13 7.05 18.43
N GLU A 115 2.38 7.30 19.73
CA GLU A 115 2.92 6.26 20.60
C GLU A 115 1.92 5.10 20.79
N ALA A 116 0.62 5.42 20.89
CA ALA A 116 -0.43 4.40 21.01
C ALA A 116 -0.53 3.58 19.72
N ALA A 117 -0.57 4.24 18.56
CA ALA A 117 -0.58 3.57 17.26
C ALA A 117 0.66 2.70 17.05
N THR A 118 1.84 3.16 17.47
CA THR A 118 3.08 2.35 17.44
C THR A 118 2.93 1.09 18.29
N LYS A 119 2.38 1.21 19.51
CA LYS A 119 2.14 0.06 20.40
C LYS A 119 1.09 -0.90 19.87
N PHE A 120 0.10 -0.41 19.12
CA PHE A 120 -0.90 -1.23 18.44
C PHE A 120 -0.29 -2.11 17.35
N LEU A 121 0.69 -1.58 16.59
CA LEU A 121 1.37 -2.32 15.51
C LEU A 121 2.40 -3.32 16.01
N LEU A 122 3.12 -3.00 17.10
CA LEU A 122 4.19 -3.85 17.66
C LEU A 122 3.86 -5.34 17.87
N PRO A 123 2.70 -5.73 18.45
CA PRO A 123 2.36 -7.15 18.61
C PRO A 123 1.97 -7.83 17.29
N LYS A 124 1.63 -7.07 16.25
CA LYS A 124 1.17 -7.56 14.94
C LYS A 124 2.29 -7.68 13.92
N LEU A 125 3.53 -7.27 14.24
CA LEU A 125 4.65 -7.21 13.28
C LEU A 125 4.90 -8.50 12.50
N LYS A 126 4.58 -9.66 13.08
CA LYS A 126 4.77 -10.96 12.41
C LYS A 126 3.70 -11.25 11.35
N ASP A 127 2.54 -10.64 11.49
CA ASP A 127 1.39 -10.81 10.60
C ASP A 127 1.33 -9.68 9.55
N LEU A 128 2.17 -8.65 9.69
CA LEU A 128 2.24 -7.52 8.79
C LEU A 128 3.24 -7.79 7.66
N GLN A 129 2.78 -7.59 6.43
CA GLN A 129 3.64 -7.33 5.27
C GLN A 129 3.90 -5.82 5.19
N PHE A 130 5.10 -5.46 4.73
CA PHE A 130 5.58 -4.08 4.70
C PHE A 130 5.80 -3.66 3.26
N PHE A 131 5.38 -2.44 2.94
CA PHE A 131 5.55 -1.85 1.62
C PHE A 131 6.03 -0.40 1.74
N VAL A 132 6.70 0.09 0.70
CA VAL A 132 7.03 1.50 0.50
C VAL A 132 6.52 1.96 -0.86
N GLY A 133 6.52 3.27 -1.10
CA GLY A 133 6.17 3.84 -2.41
C GLY A 133 7.14 3.42 -3.52
N GLU A 134 6.76 3.72 -4.77
CA GLU A 134 7.49 3.33 -5.98
C GLU A 134 8.98 3.70 -5.94
N SER A 135 9.33 4.84 -5.32
CA SER A 135 10.72 5.31 -5.26
C SER A 135 11.65 4.47 -4.36
N MET A 136 11.09 3.60 -3.50
CA MET A 136 11.82 2.81 -2.50
C MET A 136 12.68 3.66 -1.56
N HIS A 137 12.28 4.91 -1.30
CA HIS A 137 13.07 5.80 -0.47
C HIS A 137 13.11 5.32 0.99
N ASP A 138 14.31 5.25 1.57
CA ASP A 138 14.57 4.71 2.92
C ASP A 138 13.88 5.51 4.06
N ASP A 139 13.58 6.79 3.79
CA ASP A 139 12.79 7.67 4.67
C ASP A 139 11.28 7.67 4.39
N GLY A 140 10.81 6.89 3.42
CA GLY A 140 9.40 6.88 3.03
C GLY A 140 8.47 6.31 4.07
N SER A 141 7.19 6.68 3.96
CA SER A 141 6.13 6.10 4.77
C SER A 141 5.95 4.61 4.46
N LEU A 142 6.04 3.77 5.49
CA LEU A 142 5.62 2.37 5.41
C LEU A 142 4.10 2.26 5.28
N VAL A 143 3.70 1.41 4.35
CA VAL A 143 2.35 0.88 4.21
C VAL A 143 2.36 -0.55 4.73
N PHE A 144 1.37 -0.92 5.53
CA PHE A 144 1.28 -2.28 6.07
C PHE A 144 0.12 -3.03 5.43
N ALA A 145 0.26 -4.32 5.18
CA ALA A 145 -0.86 -5.19 4.84
C ALA A 145 -0.94 -6.37 5.80
N TYR A 146 -2.14 -6.83 6.13
CA TYR A 146 -2.36 -8.05 6.90
C TYR A 146 -3.73 -8.63 6.56
N TYR A 147 -3.91 -9.91 6.88
CA TYR A 147 -5.20 -10.58 6.75
C TYR A 147 -5.92 -10.56 8.10
N LYS A 148 -7.17 -10.09 8.11
CA LYS A 148 -8.05 -10.27 9.27
C LYS A 148 -8.42 -11.75 9.40
N ASP A 149 -8.75 -12.19 10.61
CA ASP A 149 -9.14 -13.58 10.85
C ASP A 149 -10.34 -13.96 9.95
N GLY A 150 -10.16 -15.01 9.14
CA GLY A 150 -11.16 -15.47 8.18
C GLY A 150 -11.33 -14.61 6.92
N ALA A 151 -10.53 -13.56 6.72
CA ALA A 151 -10.58 -12.74 5.51
C ALA A 151 -9.76 -13.35 4.37
N THR A 152 -10.32 -13.31 3.16
CA THR A 152 -9.65 -13.67 1.90
C THR A 152 -8.82 -12.53 1.33
N ASP A 153 -9.21 -11.30 1.65
CA ASP A 153 -8.64 -10.08 1.10
C ASP A 153 -7.77 -9.36 2.14
N PRO A 154 -6.67 -8.74 1.71
CA PRO A 154 -5.77 -8.02 2.59
C PRO A 154 -6.40 -6.71 3.09
N THR A 155 -6.10 -6.36 4.34
CA THR A 155 -6.37 -5.03 4.91
C THR A 155 -5.07 -4.25 4.97
N PHE A 156 -5.08 -3.04 4.45
CA PHE A 156 -3.95 -2.11 4.48
C PHE A 156 -4.06 -1.10 5.62
N LEU A 157 -2.92 -0.73 6.19
CA LEU A 157 -2.80 0.33 7.19
C LEU A 157 -1.83 1.40 6.69
N TYR A 158 -2.25 2.66 6.80
CA TYR A 158 -1.45 3.83 6.45
C TYR A 158 -1.31 4.74 7.67
N PHE A 159 -0.19 5.46 7.79
CA PHE A 159 -0.09 6.56 8.74
C PHE A 159 -0.79 7.79 8.17
N ALA A 160 -1.96 8.14 8.73
CA ALA A 160 -2.79 9.25 8.26
C ALA A 160 -2.04 10.58 8.17
N TYR A 161 -1.26 10.91 9.21
CA TYR A 161 -0.47 12.14 9.27
C TYR A 161 0.75 12.11 8.32
N GLY A 162 1.10 10.93 7.81
CA GLY A 162 2.12 10.73 6.78
C GLY A 162 1.64 11.08 5.39
N LEU A 163 0.32 11.24 5.20
CA LEU A 163 -0.27 11.43 3.89
C LEU A 163 -0.72 12.88 3.70
N LYS A 164 -0.48 13.39 2.49
CA LYS A 164 -0.92 14.69 2.02
C LYS A 164 -1.96 14.52 0.93
N GLU A 165 -3.10 15.15 1.11
CA GLU A 165 -4.17 15.20 0.11
C GLU A 165 -3.77 16.13 -1.05
N ILE A 166 -3.81 15.58 -2.27
CA ILE A 166 -3.59 16.30 -3.51
C ILE A 166 -4.85 16.17 -4.37
N LYS A 167 -5.38 17.32 -4.81
CA LYS A 167 -6.46 17.39 -5.80
C LYS A 167 -5.86 17.40 -7.20
N CYS A 168 -6.18 16.37 -7.97
CA CYS A 168 -5.90 16.26 -9.40
C CYS A 168 -7.16 16.54 -10.22
#